data_AF-A0A2R6KHV4-F1
#
_entry.id   AF-A0A2R6KHV4-F1
#
_cell.length_a   1.000
_cell.length_b   1.000
_cell.length_c   1.000
_cell.angle_alpha   90.00
_cell.angle_beta   90.00
_cell.angle_gamma   90.00
#
_symmetry.space_group_name_H-M   'P 1'
#
loop_
_entity.id
_entity.type
_entity.pdbx_description
1 polymer ?
#
loop_
_entity_poly.entity_id
_entity_poly.type
_entity_poly.pdbx_seq_one_letter_code
_entity_poly.pdbx_strand_id
1 'polypeptide(L)'
;MNALHASPTAGDPALVTVVTLAGLGSAAVLGLGLAAFVRRQSASYLLVALAVATLVARTAVAALTMAGVVPDATHHLSEHALDVAMVALVIAAVYQARSTAPEVRREEA
;
A
#
# COMPACT_ATOMS: atom_id res chain seq x y z
N MET A 1 31.57 15.60 -1.58
CA MET A 1 30.25 15.04 -1.92
C MET A 1 30.36 14.55 -3.36
N ASN A 2 30.71 13.27 -3.54
CA ASN A 2 31.11 12.74 -4.85
C ASN A 2 29.89 12.47 -5.74
N ALA A 3 29.96 12.91 -7.00
CA ALA A 3 28.94 12.79 -8.03
C ALA A 3 28.65 11.36 -8.52
N LEU A 4 29.00 10.33 -7.74
CA LEU A 4 28.82 8.91 -8.07
C LEU A 4 27.47 8.32 -7.59
N HIS A 5 26.65 9.08 -6.86
CA HIS A 5 25.34 8.62 -6.37
C HIS A 5 24.14 9.26 -7.08
N ALA A 6 24.35 10.03 -8.14
CA ALA A 6 23.26 10.49 -8.97
C ALA A 6 22.82 9.33 -9.88
N SER A 7 21.94 8.47 -9.37
CA SER A 7 21.27 7.47 -10.21
C SER A 7 20.55 8.18 -11.36
N PRO A 8 20.77 7.78 -12.63
CA PRO A 8 20.22 8.44 -13.81
C PRO A 8 18.73 8.13 -14.04
N THR A 9 18.00 7.72 -12.99
CA THR A 9 16.62 7.24 -13.08
C THR A 9 15.59 8.38 -13.15
N ALA A 10 15.96 9.59 -12.76
CA ALA A 10 15.16 10.81 -12.94
C ALA A 10 15.08 11.16 -14.44
N GLY A 11 14.27 10.41 -15.19
CA GLY A 11 14.11 10.58 -16.63
C GLY A 11 13.85 9.30 -17.42
N ASP A 12 13.89 8.11 -16.80
CA ASP A 12 13.57 6.87 -17.50
C ASP A 12 12.05 6.78 -17.79
N PRO A 13 11.62 6.84 -19.07
CA PRO A 13 10.21 6.80 -19.43
C PRO A 13 9.54 5.49 -19.00
N ALA A 14 10.27 4.37 -18.93
CA ALA A 14 9.73 3.10 -18.47
C ALA A 14 9.37 3.18 -16.98
N LEU A 15 10.29 3.69 -16.15
CA LEU A 15 10.06 3.87 -14.72
C LEU A 15 8.88 4.81 -14.45
N VAL A 16 8.82 5.96 -15.15
CA VAL A 16 7.70 6.91 -15.04
C VAL A 16 6.37 6.23 -15.37
N THR A 17 6.34 5.43 -16.43
CA THR A 17 5.12 4.70 -16.85
C THR A 17 4.67 3.72 -15.78
N VAL A 18 5.59 2.90 -15.25
CA VAL A 18 5.28 1.90 -14.22
C VAL A 18 4.81 2.56 -12.93
N VAL A 19 5.46 3.62 -12.46
CA VAL A 19 5.06 4.37 -11.26
C VAL A 19 3.67 4.99 -11.44
N THR A 20 3.39 5.55 -12.63
CA THR A 20 2.07 6.11 -12.93
C THR A 20 0.97 5.04 -12.92
N LEU A 21 1.21 3.90 -13.57
CA LEU A 21 0.26 2.78 -13.58
C LEU A 21 0.04 2.20 -12.18
N ALA A 22 1.11 2.06 -11.39
CA ALA A 22 1.03 1.62 -10.00
C ALA A 22 0.20 2.59 -9.16
N GLY A 23 0.38 3.90 -9.35
CA GLY A 23 -0.37 4.95 -8.65
C GLY A 23 -1.85 4.93 -8.99
N LEU A 24 -2.19 4.84 -10.28
CA LEU A 24 -3.58 4.77 -10.74
C LEU A 24 -4.27 3.48 -10.28
N GLY A 25 -3.59 2.34 -10.43
CA GLY A 25 -4.13 1.04 -10.02
C GLY A 25 -4.39 0.98 -8.51
N SER A 26 -3.42 1.41 -7.71
CA SER A 26 -3.56 1.44 -6.24
C SER A 26 -4.65 2.42 -5.79
N ALA A 27 -4.75 3.61 -6.40
CA ALA A 27 -5.82 4.56 -6.10
C ALA A 27 -7.21 4.02 -6.44
N ALA A 28 -7.36 3.32 -7.58
CA ALA A 28 -8.62 2.69 -7.96
C ALA A 28 -9.03 1.59 -6.95
N VAL A 29 -8.10 0.71 -6.56
CA VAL A 29 -8.36 -0.33 -5.57
C VAL A 29 -8.67 0.28 -4.20
N LEU A 30 -8.00 1.37 -3.81
CA LEU A 30 -8.29 2.10 -2.57
C LEU A 30 -9.72 2.66 -2.59
N GLY A 31 -10.13 3.27 -3.70
CA GLY A 31 -11.49 3.77 -3.88
C GLY A 31 -12.54 2.65 -3.75
N LEU A 32 -12.28 1.48 -4.33
CA LEU A 32 -13.16 0.31 -4.19
C LEU A 32 -13.20 -0.20 -2.74
N GLY A 33 -12.05 -0.27 -2.06
CA GLY A 33 -11.97 -0.67 -0.66
C GLY A 33 -12.74 0.27 0.26
N LEU A 34 -12.61 1.59 0.04
CA LEU A 34 -13.35 2.60 0.78
C LEU A 34 -14.85 2.53 0.48
N ALA A 35 -15.25 2.33 -0.78
CA ALA A 35 -16.65 2.15 -1.15
C ALA A 35 -17.25 0.88 -0.49
N ALA A 36 -16.50 -0.22 -0.44
CA ALA A 36 -16.92 -1.43 0.26
C ALA A 36 -17.04 -1.20 1.77
N PHE A 37 -16.10 -0.46 2.38
CA PHE A 37 -16.17 -0.07 3.78
C PHE A 37 -17.41 0.79 4.08
N VAL A 38 -17.65 1.84 3.28
CA VAL A 38 -18.83 2.70 3.45
C VAL A 38 -20.13 1.88 3.34
N ARG A 39 -20.19 0.91 2.41
CA ARG A 39 -21.38 0.06 2.20
C ARG A 39 -21.58 -1.02 3.26
N ARG A 40 -20.52 -1.58 3.86
CA ARG A 40 -20.60 -2.74 4.77
C ARG A 40 -20.24 -2.44 6.23
N GLN A 41 -19.67 -1.27 6.52
CA GLN A 41 -19.30 -0.78 7.86
C GLN A 41 -18.52 -1.80 8.72
N SER A 42 -17.73 -2.68 8.09
CA SER A 42 -16.95 -3.71 8.79
C SER A 42 -15.47 -3.34 8.87
N ALA A 43 -14.87 -3.54 10.05
CA ALA A 43 -13.48 -3.21 10.34
C ALA A 43 -12.48 -3.91 9.40
N SER A 44 -12.78 -5.11 8.91
CA SER A 44 -11.94 -5.80 7.93
C SER A 44 -11.80 -5.05 6.61
N TYR A 45 -12.86 -4.38 6.13
CA TYR A 45 -12.78 -3.58 4.91
C TYR A 45 -11.96 -2.31 5.11
N LEU A 46 -12.01 -1.71 6.30
CA LEU A 46 -11.16 -0.57 6.64
C LEU A 46 -9.68 -0.96 6.64
N LEU A 47 -9.34 -2.11 7.25
CA LEU A 47 -7.96 -2.60 7.30
C LEU A 47 -7.40 -2.93 5.91
N VAL A 48 -8.20 -3.53 5.04
CA VAL A 48 -7.83 -3.73 3.63
C VAL A 48 -7.65 -2.38 2.92
N ALA A 49 -8.56 -1.43 3.11
CA ALA A 49 -8.42 -0.10 2.50
C ALA A 49 -7.13 0.60 2.98
N LEU A 50 -6.80 0.53 4.27
CA LEU A 50 -5.55 1.07 4.80
C LEU A 50 -4.32 0.36 4.22
N ALA A 51 -4.35 -0.96 4.04
CA ALA A 51 -3.27 -1.69 3.38
C ALA A 51 -3.07 -1.24 1.92
N VAL A 52 -4.16 -0.97 1.19
CA VAL A 52 -4.05 -0.43 -0.16
C VAL A 52 -3.57 1.02 -0.13
N ALA A 53 -3.95 1.80 0.87
CA ALA A 53 -3.45 3.16 1.05
C ALA A 53 -1.93 3.19 1.29
N THR A 54 -1.36 2.18 1.97
CA THR A 54 0.11 2.07 2.08
C THR A 54 0.79 1.84 0.74
N LEU A 55 0.14 1.16 -0.22
CA LEU A 55 0.67 1.01 -1.58
C LEU A 55 0.65 2.35 -2.34
N VAL A 56 -0.42 3.13 -2.21
CA VAL A 56 -0.50 4.49 -2.78
C VAL A 56 0.59 5.38 -2.20
N ALA A 57 0.77 5.36 -0.87
CA ALA A 57 1.82 6.11 -0.19
C ALA A 57 3.20 5.70 -0.68
N ARG A 58 3.44 4.41 -0.91
CA ARG A 58 4.71 3.89 -1.44
C ARG A 58 4.98 4.45 -2.83
N THR A 59 3.98 4.43 -3.71
CA THR A 59 4.10 5.03 -5.04
C THR A 59 4.35 6.53 -4.98
N ALA A 60 3.74 7.24 -4.03
CA ALA A 60 3.99 8.66 -3.83
C ALA A 60 5.44 8.94 -3.37
N VAL A 61 5.99 8.12 -2.46
CA VAL A 61 7.41 8.21 -2.06
C VAL A 61 8.32 8.05 -3.27
N ALA A 62 8.08 7.02 -4.10
CA ALA A 62 8.85 6.80 -5.33
C ALA A 62 8.78 8.01 -6.29
N ALA A 63 7.58 8.57 -6.49
CA ALA A 63 7.39 9.76 -7.34
C ALA A 63 8.11 11.00 -6.77
N LEU A 64 8.06 11.21 -5.45
CA LEU A 64 8.75 12.31 -4.78
C LEU A 64 10.28 12.16 -4.85
N THR A 65 10.81 10.95 -4.75
CA THR A 65 12.23 10.68 -5.02
C THR A 65 12.59 11.05 -6.45
N MET A 66 11.79 10.62 -7.44
CA MET A 66 12.04 10.94 -8.85
C MET A 66 12.01 12.45 -9.12
N ALA A 67 11.19 13.20 -8.39
CA ALA A 67 11.13 14.65 -8.43
C ALA A 67 12.28 15.34 -7.65
N GLY A 68 13.16 14.58 -7.01
CA GLY A 68 14.28 15.10 -6.21
C GLY A 68 13.88 15.66 -4.84
N VAL A 69 12.66 15.38 -4.36
CA VAL A 69 12.13 15.89 -3.09
C VAL A 69 12.58 15.02 -1.91
N VAL A 70 12.60 13.69 -2.08
CA VAL A 70 13.00 12.73 -1.04
C VAL A 70 14.41 12.19 -1.34
N PRO A 71 15.34 12.22 -0.37
CA PRO A 71 16.68 11.66 -0.55
C PRO A 71 16.68 10.13 -0.66
N ASP A 72 17.67 9.59 -1.38
CA ASP A 72 17.78 8.15 -1.68
C ASP A 72 17.73 7.27 -0.41
N ALA A 73 18.51 7.63 0.61
CA ALA A 73 18.55 6.92 1.88
C ALA A 73 17.21 6.94 2.64
N THR A 74 16.44 8.01 2.51
CA THR A 74 15.16 8.18 3.21
C THR A 74 14.03 7.43 2.51
N HIS A 75 14.04 7.35 1.18
CA HIS A 75 13.00 6.60 0.47
C HIS A 75 13.09 5.11 0.75
N HIS A 76 14.28 4.51 0.85
CA HIS A 76 14.40 3.04 1.01
C HIS A 76 13.78 2.60 2.33
N LEU A 77 14.09 3.35 3.40
CA LEU A 77 13.49 3.13 4.71
C LEU A 77 11.98 3.32 4.67
N SER A 78 11.50 4.37 3.99
CA SER A 78 10.08 4.67 3.87
C SER A 78 9.32 3.58 3.12
N GLU A 79 9.87 3.09 2.01
CA GLU A 79 9.30 1.98 1.25
C GLU A 79 9.24 0.69 2.06
N HIS A 80 10.33 0.32 2.74
CA HIS A 80 10.35 -0.86 3.60
C HIS A 80 9.39 -0.76 4.78
N ALA A 81 9.28 0.42 5.40
CA ALA A 81 8.33 0.65 6.49
C ALA A 81 6.88 0.52 6.00
N LEU A 82 6.57 1.03 4.81
CA LEU A 82 5.25 0.90 4.20
C LEU A 82 4.92 -0.55 3.84
N ASP A 83 5.89 -1.33 3.37
CA ASP A 83 5.71 -2.76 3.10
C ASP A 83 5.39 -3.55 4.38
N VAL A 84 6.11 -3.28 5.48
CA VAL A 84 5.83 -3.88 6.79
C VAL A 84 4.43 -3.51 7.28
N ALA A 85 4.05 -2.23 7.17
CA ALA A 85 2.72 -1.76 7.55
C ALA A 85 1.62 -2.42 6.71
N MET A 86 1.82 -2.54 5.40
CA MET A 86 0.89 -3.18 4.48
C MET A 86 0.63 -4.64 4.89
N VAL A 87 1.70 -5.42 5.12
CA VAL A 87 1.59 -6.82 5.53
C VAL A 87 0.88 -6.94 6.89
N ALA A 88 1.25 -6.10 7.87
CA ALA A 88 0.61 -6.11 9.18
C ALA A 88 -0.90 -5.80 9.11
N LEU A 89 -1.29 -4.82 8.30
CA LEU A 89 -2.70 -4.46 8.07
C LEU A 89 -3.48 -5.58 7.38
N VAL A 90 -2.89 -6.26 6.39
CA VAL A 90 -3.51 -7.41 5.74
C VAL A 90 -3.71 -8.56 6.74
N ILE A 91 -2.71 -8.88 7.55
CA ILE A 91 -2.84 -9.91 8.59
C ILE A 91 -3.94 -9.55 9.59
N ALA A 92 -3.97 -8.29 10.04
CA ALA A 92 -5.02 -7.79 10.93
C ALA A 92 -6.41 -7.91 10.29
N ALA A 93 -6.54 -7.59 9.00
CA ALA A 93 -7.80 -7.70 8.27
C ALA A 93 -8.32 -9.14 8.23
N VAL A 94 -7.42 -10.11 7.95
CA VAL A 94 -7.74 -11.53 7.91
C VAL A 94 -8.09 -12.06 9.31
N TYR A 95 -7.32 -11.69 10.32
CA TYR A 95 -7.61 -12.06 11.72
C TYR A 95 -8.98 -11.56 12.15
N GLN A 96 -9.30 -10.30 11.82
CA GLN A 96 -10.59 -9.72 12.17
C GLN A 96 -11.75 -10.39 11.41
N ALA A 97 -11.56 -10.70 10.12
CA ALA A 97 -12.59 -11.37 9.33
C ALA A 97 -12.90 -12.78 9.88
N ARG A 98 -11.85 -13.51 10.30
CA ARG A 98 -11.99 -14.86 10.87
C ARG A 98 -12.61 -14.87 12.25
N SER A 99 -12.30 -13.90 13.10
CA SER A 99 -12.88 -13.81 14.45
C SER A 99 -14.36 -13.43 14.43
N THR A 100 -14.83 -12.75 13.38
CA THR A 100 -16.25 -12.41 13.20
C THR A 100 -17.07 -13.49 12.48
N ALA A 101 -16.43 -14.52 11.92
CA ALA A 101 -17.14 -15.62 11.27
C ALA A 101 -17.69 -16.59 12.32
N PRO A 102 -19.02 -16.80 12.43
CA PRO A 102 -19.61 -17.63 13.48
C PRO A 102 -19.14 -19.09 13.38
N GLU A 103 -18.91 -19.74 14.53
CA GLU A 103 -18.62 -21.17 14.66
C GLU A 103 -19.85 -22.04 14.27
N VAL A 104 -20.31 -21.99 13.02
CA VAL A 104 -21.53 -22.69 12.54
C VAL A 104 -21.35 -24.22 12.40
N ARG A 105 -20.38 -24.85 13.06
CA ARG A 105 -20.09 -26.29 12.87
C ARG A 105 -19.75 -27.08 14.13
N ARG A 106 -20.13 -26.62 15.33
CA ARG A 106 -19.83 -27.37 16.57
C ARG A 106 -21.02 -27.90 17.36
N GLU A 107 -22.25 -27.67 16.90
CA GLU A 107 -23.44 -28.15 17.62
C GLU A 107 -24.14 -29.38 17.00
N GLU A 108 -23.59 -29.97 15.93
CA GLU A 108 -24.17 -31.16 15.26
C GLU A 108 -23.32 -32.45 15.40
N ALA A 109 -22.48 -32.58 16.43
CA ALA A 109 -21.71 -33.81 16.68
C ALA A 109 -21.89 -34.33 18.12
#